data_AF-A0AAU5DVQ2-F1
#
_entry.id   AF-A0AAU5DVQ2-F1
#
_cell.length_a   1.000
_cell.length_b   1.000
_cell.length_c   1.000
_cell.angle_alpha   90.00
_cell.angle_beta   90.00
_cell.angle_gamma   90.00
#
_symmetry.space_group_name_H-M   'P 1'
#
loop_
_entity.id
_entity.type
_entity.pdbx_description
1 polymer ?
#
loop_
_entity_poly.entity_id
_entity_poly.type
_entity_poly.pdbx_seq_one_letter_code
_entity_poly.pdbx_strand_id
1 'polypeptide(L)'
;MRSLRLVLVGLVLTGTVFVLASLLVTQAGNSATVAVAVFCSVWFVVVVVNALGGIAQGHPPRLEAGLAVLVLAVPATVALGLWSAGGSDIDSARTPWVLAAGIALWAAILQLAAVWNSQRTIVRTLDAAAAVFLPFWLLLMLLNMALGVNIGYTLREELPLLALNFGVPAAVAVVARALMAHTRSRAARPLPQRQA
;
A
#
# COMPACT_ATOMS: atom_id res chain seq x y z
N MET A 1 0.62 20.48 0.68
CA MET A 1 -0.24 19.27 0.73
C MET A 1 0.48 17.99 0.28
N ARG A 2 1.35 18.01 -0.75
CA ARG A 2 2.09 16.83 -1.23
C ARG A 2 2.90 16.10 -0.14
N SER A 3 3.70 16.84 0.63
CA SER A 3 4.53 16.30 1.72
C SER A 3 3.72 15.61 2.82
N LEU A 4 2.62 16.23 3.26
CA LEU A 4 1.72 15.64 4.25
C LEU A 4 1.16 14.29 3.78
N ARG A 5 0.71 14.20 2.52
CA ARG A 5 0.22 12.93 1.95
C ARG A 5 1.30 11.87 1.94
N LEU A 6 2.54 12.22 1.61
CA LEU A 6 3.66 11.27 1.62
C LEU A 6 4.01 10.81 3.03
N VAL A 7 4.02 11.69 4.03
CA VAL A 7 4.22 11.28 5.42
C VAL A 7 3.13 10.30 5.86
N LEU A 8 1.86 10.59 5.56
CA LEU A 8 0.75 9.68 5.87
C LEU A 8 0.89 8.33 5.17
N VAL A 9 1.27 8.32 3.89
CA VAL A 9 1.57 7.07 3.17
C VAL A 9 2.70 6.30 3.86
N GLY A 10 3.79 6.99 4.22
CA GLY A 10 4.93 6.38 4.89
C GLY A 10 4.51 5.68 6.17
N LEU A 11 3.72 6.36 7.01
CA LEU A 11 3.20 5.80 8.26
C LEU A 11 2.28 4.58 8.04
N VAL A 12 1.37 4.65 7.05
CA VAL A 12 0.51 3.52 6.70
C VAL A 12 1.34 2.34 6.20
N LEU A 13 2.34 2.58 5.35
CA LEU A 13 3.24 1.55 4.85
C LEU A 13 4.09 0.95 5.97
N THR A 14 4.56 1.74 6.93
CA THR A 14 5.29 1.23 8.10
C THR A 14 4.43 0.19 8.82
N GLY A 15 3.21 0.54 9.24
CA GLY A 15 2.33 -0.41 9.92
C GLY A 15 1.99 -1.64 9.08
N THR A 16 1.72 -1.43 7.79
CA THR A 16 1.40 -2.52 6.84
C THR A 16 2.56 -3.50 6.68
N VAL A 17 3.80 -3.01 6.52
CA VAL A 17 4.98 -3.84 6.37
C VAL A 17 5.29 -4.60 7.66
N PHE A 18 5.10 -3.98 8.82
CA PHE A 18 5.23 -4.68 10.11
C PHE A 18 4.24 -5.83 10.25
N VAL A 19 2.95 -5.59 9.94
CA VAL A 19 1.94 -6.66 9.96
C VAL A 19 2.30 -7.78 8.98
N LEU A 20 2.69 -7.45 7.75
CA LEU A 20 3.07 -8.45 6.75
C LEU A 20 4.32 -9.22 7.16
N ALA A 21 5.31 -8.57 7.75
CA ALA A 21 6.50 -9.24 8.24
C ALA A 21 6.18 -10.20 9.40
N SER A 22 5.33 -9.80 10.35
CA SER A 22 4.84 -10.70 11.42
C SER A 22 4.03 -11.88 10.89
N LEU A 23 3.38 -11.74 9.72
CA LEU A 23 2.61 -12.82 9.10
C LEU A 23 3.49 -13.74 8.23
N LEU A 24 4.55 -13.24 7.61
CA LEU A 24 5.35 -13.97 6.64
C LEU A 24 6.68 -14.49 7.20
N VAL A 25 7.18 -13.91 8.28
CA VAL A 25 8.43 -14.33 8.92
C VAL A 25 8.10 -15.21 10.12
N THR A 26 8.49 -16.48 10.06
CA THR A 26 8.14 -17.51 11.06
C THR A 26 9.08 -17.55 12.26
N GLN A 27 10.16 -16.76 12.27
CA GLN A 27 11.10 -16.69 13.39
C GLN A 27 10.84 -15.45 14.25
N ALA A 28 10.46 -15.68 15.51
CA ALA A 28 10.27 -14.63 16.51
C ALA A 28 11.50 -13.71 16.60
N GLY A 29 11.28 -12.39 16.60
CA GLY A 29 12.34 -11.38 16.62
C GLY A 29 12.95 -11.02 15.25
N ASN A 30 12.79 -11.86 14.22
CA ASN A 30 13.24 -11.53 12.86
C ASN A 30 12.22 -10.69 12.09
N SER A 31 10.93 -10.81 12.41
CA SER A 31 9.82 -10.10 11.76
C SER A 31 10.03 -8.57 11.79
N ALA A 32 10.31 -8.01 12.96
CA ALA A 32 10.56 -6.57 13.11
C ALA A 32 11.81 -6.10 12.33
N THR A 33 12.89 -6.89 12.34
CA THR A 33 14.12 -6.58 11.62
C THR A 33 13.89 -6.58 10.11
N VAL A 34 13.21 -7.61 9.60
CA VAL A 34 12.80 -7.69 8.20
C VAL A 34 11.88 -6.53 7.84
N ALA A 35 10.94 -6.17 8.71
CA ALA A 35 10.01 -5.07 8.49
C ALA A 35 10.76 -3.74 8.29
N VAL A 36 11.71 -3.42 9.18
CA VAL A 36 12.53 -2.19 9.06
C VAL A 36 13.38 -2.23 7.81
N ALA A 37 14.06 -3.35 7.54
CA ALA A 37 14.93 -3.47 6.37
C ALA A 37 14.15 -3.27 5.06
N VAL A 38 13.01 -3.94 4.91
CA VAL A 38 12.13 -3.81 3.74
C VAL A 38 11.54 -2.41 3.65
N PHE A 39 10.97 -1.90 4.75
CA PHE A 39 10.35 -0.59 4.79
C PHE A 39 11.34 0.52 4.43
N CYS A 40 12.49 0.59 5.12
CA CYS A 40 13.48 1.63 4.89
C CYS A 40 14.02 1.60 3.46
N SER A 41 14.25 0.41 2.90
CA SER A 41 14.73 0.26 1.52
C SER A 41 13.72 0.77 0.51
N VAL A 42 12.47 0.31 0.60
CA VAL A 42 11.40 0.72 -0.32
C VAL A 42 11.08 2.21 -0.15
N TRP A 43 10.99 2.67 1.10
CA TRP A 43 10.63 4.05 1.42
C TRP A 43 11.71 5.04 0.99
N PHE A 44 12.99 4.70 1.14
CA PHE A 44 14.09 5.51 0.63
C PHE A 44 13.96 5.73 -0.88
N VAL A 45 13.69 4.67 -1.65
CA VAL A 45 13.49 4.78 -3.11
C VAL A 45 12.30 5.68 -3.43
N VAL A 46 11.18 5.52 -2.73
CA VAL A 46 9.99 6.39 -2.92
C VAL A 46 10.31 7.85 -2.65
N VAL A 47 11.05 8.15 -1.58
CA VAL A 47 11.47 9.50 -1.22
C VAL A 47 12.38 10.10 -2.29
N VAL A 48 13.39 9.34 -2.75
CA VAL A 48 14.33 9.79 -3.78
C VAL A 48 13.61 10.06 -5.10
N VAL A 49 12.79 9.12 -5.58
CA VAL A 49 11.98 9.30 -6.80
C VAL A 49 11.06 10.51 -6.68
N ASN A 50 10.44 10.71 -5.51
CA ASN A 50 9.59 11.85 -5.29
C ASN A 50 10.37 13.18 -5.34
N ALA A 51 11.52 13.27 -4.68
CA ALA A 51 12.37 14.46 -4.68
C ALA A 51 12.86 14.80 -6.10
N LEU A 52 13.37 13.79 -6.82
CA LEU A 52 13.81 13.94 -8.21
C LEU A 52 12.65 14.39 -9.12
N GLY A 53 11.45 13.83 -8.94
CA GLY A 53 10.26 14.25 -9.66
C GLY A 53 9.86 15.70 -9.38
N GLY A 54 10.05 16.18 -8.14
CA GLY A 54 9.82 17.59 -7.79
C GLY A 54 10.83 18.54 -8.45
N ILE A 55 12.11 18.16 -8.45
CA ILE A 55 13.17 18.91 -9.13
C ILE A 55 12.90 18.97 -10.64
N ALA A 56 12.50 17.85 -11.26
CA ALA A 56 12.16 17.78 -12.67
C ALA A 56 10.93 18.64 -13.04
N GLN A 57 10.05 18.93 -12.07
CA GLN A 57 8.90 19.85 -12.23
C GLN A 57 9.28 21.32 -11.98
N GLY A 58 10.55 21.63 -11.73
CA GLY A 58 11.06 23.00 -11.55
C GLY A 58 11.09 23.49 -10.11
N HIS A 59 10.82 22.64 -9.11
CA HIS A 59 10.98 23.06 -7.71
C HIS A 59 12.46 23.20 -7.33
N PRO A 60 12.80 24.15 -6.42
CA PRO A 60 14.18 24.38 -6.03
C PRO A 60 14.76 23.17 -5.29
N PRO A 61 15.97 22.68 -5.65
CA PRO A 61 16.55 21.46 -5.08
C PRO A 61 16.69 21.47 -3.55
N ARG A 62 17.00 22.64 -2.96
CA ARG A 62 17.13 22.79 -1.49
C ARG A 62 15.81 22.52 -0.76
N LEU A 63 14.69 22.94 -1.35
CA LEU A 63 13.36 22.73 -0.79
C LEU A 63 12.98 21.24 -0.89
N GLU A 64 13.18 20.62 -2.06
CA GLU A 64 12.89 19.19 -2.25
C GLU A 64 13.79 18.31 -1.37
N ALA A 65 15.05 18.67 -1.15
CA ALA A 65 15.94 17.99 -0.20
C ALA A 65 15.41 18.09 1.23
N GLY A 66 14.98 19.28 1.68
CA GLY A 66 14.39 19.46 3.01
C GLY A 66 13.10 18.65 3.19
N LEU A 67 12.24 18.61 2.16
CA LEU A 67 11.03 17.77 2.17
C LEU A 67 11.37 16.28 2.17
N ALA A 68 12.39 15.85 1.43
CA ALA A 68 12.85 14.48 1.40
C ALA A 68 13.31 14.02 2.79
N VAL A 69 14.09 14.85 3.49
CA VAL A 69 14.52 14.57 4.87
C VAL A 69 13.31 14.39 5.78
N LEU A 70 12.33 15.31 5.73
CA LEU A 70 11.12 15.22 6.57
C LEU A 70 10.31 13.94 6.28
N VAL A 71 10.07 13.66 4.99
CA VAL A 71 9.27 12.51 4.53
C VAL A 71 9.97 11.18 4.83
N LEU A 72 11.30 11.15 4.85
CA LEU A 72 12.08 9.98 5.24
C LEU A 72 12.11 9.80 6.76
N ALA A 73 12.44 10.86 7.50
CA ALA A 73 12.74 10.79 8.92
C ALA A 73 11.53 10.39 9.78
N VAL A 74 10.33 10.92 9.50
CA VAL A 74 9.15 10.65 10.34
C VAL A 74 8.78 9.15 10.29
N PRO A 75 8.52 8.54 9.13
CA PRO A 75 8.19 7.12 9.07
C PRO A 75 9.35 6.20 9.49
N ALA A 76 10.60 6.57 9.15
CA ALA A 76 11.77 5.79 9.56
C ALA A 76 11.95 5.76 11.09
N THR A 77 11.73 6.89 11.77
CA THR A 77 11.77 6.95 13.23
C THR A 77 10.70 6.07 13.85
N VAL A 78 9.48 6.08 13.31
CA VAL A 78 8.39 5.20 13.78
C VAL A 78 8.75 3.73 13.55
N ALA A 79 9.28 3.38 12.39
CA ALA A 79 9.72 2.02 12.08
C ALA A 79 10.81 1.53 13.06
N LEU A 80 11.80 2.38 13.34
CA LEU A 80 12.86 2.08 14.31
C LEU A 80 12.31 1.96 15.73
N GLY A 81 11.36 2.80 16.12
CA GLY A 81 10.67 2.72 17.41
C GLY A 81 9.92 1.40 17.58
N LEU A 82 9.13 1.00 16.59
CA LEU A 82 8.43 -0.30 16.59
C LEU A 82 9.39 -1.49 16.65
N TRP A 83 10.53 -1.41 15.94
CA TRP A 83 11.57 -2.43 16.03
C TRP A 83 12.20 -2.51 17.41
N SER A 84 12.54 -1.37 18.01
CA SER A 84 13.10 -1.31 19.36
C SER A 84 12.14 -1.84 20.43
N ALA A 85 10.83 -1.77 20.18
CA ALA A 85 9.80 -2.31 21.06
C ALA A 85 9.64 -3.84 20.93
N GLY A 86 10.44 -4.51 20.09
CA GLY A 86 10.49 -5.97 19.95
C GLY A 86 9.55 -6.57 18.91
N GLY A 87 8.69 -5.76 18.29
CA GLY A 87 7.61 -6.25 17.42
C GLY A 87 6.57 -7.07 18.19
N SER A 88 5.32 -7.05 17.73
CA SER A 88 4.29 -7.96 18.23
C SER A 88 4.11 -9.09 17.22
N ASP A 89 4.39 -10.32 17.66
CA ASP A 89 3.99 -11.51 16.91
C ASP A 89 2.47 -11.62 16.97
N ILE A 90 1.86 -11.83 15.81
CA ILE A 90 0.40 -11.91 15.68
C ILE A 90 0.01 -13.37 15.89
N ASP A 91 -0.21 -13.72 17.17
CA ASP A 91 -0.57 -15.08 17.58
C ASP A 91 -2.08 -15.40 17.42
N SER A 92 -2.89 -14.37 17.18
CA SER A 92 -4.35 -14.46 17.03
C SER A 92 -4.78 -14.43 15.55
N ALA A 93 -6.08 -14.66 15.30
CA ALA A 93 -6.70 -14.81 13.97
C ALA A 93 -5.98 -14.07 12.82
N ARG A 94 -5.20 -14.80 12.02
CA ARG A 94 -4.30 -14.26 10.99
C ARG A 94 -5.06 -13.60 9.83
N THR A 95 -6.20 -14.17 9.44
CA THR A 95 -7.01 -13.72 8.29
C THR A 95 -7.46 -12.26 8.40
N PRO A 96 -8.08 -11.78 9.50
CA PRO A 96 -8.38 -10.36 9.68
C PRO A 96 -7.19 -9.42 9.45
N TRP A 97 -6.00 -9.79 9.94
CA TRP A 97 -4.79 -8.98 9.79
C TRP A 97 -4.30 -8.96 8.34
N VAL A 98 -4.36 -10.09 7.64
CA VAL A 98 -4.06 -10.17 6.20
C VAL A 98 -4.99 -9.24 5.40
N LEU A 99 -6.30 -9.29 5.69
CA LEU A 99 -7.29 -8.44 5.02
C LEU A 99 -7.05 -6.95 5.30
N ALA A 100 -6.80 -6.59 6.56
CA ALA A 100 -6.49 -5.23 6.96
C ALA A 100 -5.21 -4.71 6.28
N ALA A 101 -4.15 -5.52 6.24
CA ALA A 101 -2.91 -5.19 5.56
C ALA A 101 -3.11 -5.00 4.06
N GLY A 102 -3.91 -5.84 3.41
CA GLY A 102 -4.24 -5.70 1.99
C GLY A 102 -4.97 -4.40 1.67
N ILE A 103 -5.95 -4.02 2.49
CA ILE A 103 -6.68 -2.75 2.33
C ILE A 103 -5.77 -1.54 2.61
N ALA A 104 -4.94 -1.61 3.64
CA ALA A 104 -4.00 -0.55 3.99
C ALA A 104 -2.95 -0.36 2.88
N LEU A 105 -2.43 -1.45 2.32
CA LEU A 105 -1.49 -1.43 1.20
C LEU A 105 -2.12 -0.82 -0.05
N TRP A 106 -3.36 -1.21 -0.37
CA TRP A 106 -4.12 -0.62 -1.48
C TRP A 106 -4.24 0.91 -1.31
N ALA A 107 -4.65 1.36 -0.12
CA ALA A 107 -4.79 2.79 0.16
C ALA A 107 -3.45 3.54 0.04
N ALA A 108 -2.35 2.95 0.51
CA ALA A 108 -1.02 3.53 0.39
C ALA A 108 -0.57 3.65 -1.07
N ILE A 109 -0.70 2.59 -1.87
CA ILE A 109 -0.34 2.60 -3.30
C ILE A 109 -1.22 3.59 -4.07
N LEU A 110 -2.51 3.66 -3.77
CA LEU A 110 -3.42 4.63 -4.39
C LEU A 110 -3.01 6.08 -4.08
N GLN A 111 -2.64 6.37 -2.84
CA GLN A 111 -2.17 7.69 -2.44
C GLN A 111 -0.84 8.06 -3.10
N LEU A 112 0.09 7.11 -3.24
CA LEU A 112 1.33 7.31 -4.01
C LEU A 112 1.03 7.61 -5.48
N ALA A 113 0.17 6.80 -6.10
CA ALA A 113 -0.26 7.03 -7.48
C ALA A 113 -0.90 8.42 -7.62
N ALA A 114 -1.69 8.87 -6.65
CA ALA A 114 -2.33 10.18 -6.67
C ALA A 114 -1.36 11.34 -6.44
N VAL A 115 -0.25 11.12 -5.72
CA VAL A 115 0.82 12.12 -5.59
C VAL A 115 1.56 12.29 -6.90
N TRP A 116 1.87 11.19 -7.59
CA TRP A 116 2.63 11.22 -8.85
C TRP A 116 1.78 11.55 -10.08
N ASN A 117 0.46 11.33 -10.04
CA ASN A 117 -0.46 11.57 -11.14
C ASN A 117 -1.42 12.76 -10.87
N SER A 118 -0.94 13.83 -10.22
CA SER A 118 -1.77 14.97 -9.83
C SER A 118 -2.53 15.64 -10.97
N GLN A 119 -2.01 15.55 -12.21
CA GLN A 119 -2.63 16.10 -13.42
C GLN A 119 -3.55 15.11 -14.17
N ARG A 120 -3.65 13.85 -13.71
CA ARG A 120 -4.47 12.83 -14.36
C ARG A 120 -5.85 12.73 -13.73
N THR A 121 -6.78 12.14 -14.48
CA THR A 121 -8.11 11.81 -13.97
C THR A 121 -8.02 10.77 -12.86
N ILE A 122 -8.94 10.82 -11.89
CA ILE A 122 -9.00 9.85 -10.78
C ILE A 122 -9.08 8.39 -11.26
N VAL A 123 -9.76 8.13 -12.39
CA VAL A 123 -9.85 6.80 -13.00
C VAL A 123 -8.46 6.31 -13.44
N ARG A 124 -7.64 7.16 -14.09
CA ARG A 124 -6.27 6.78 -14.48
C ARG A 124 -5.36 6.54 -13.27
N THR A 125 -5.58 7.28 -12.19
CA THR A 125 -4.87 7.07 -10.92
C THR A 125 -5.23 5.73 -10.30
N LEU A 126 -6.51 5.35 -10.32
CA LEU A 126 -6.99 4.04 -9.85
C LEU A 126 -6.44 2.89 -10.70
N ASP A 127 -6.44 3.04 -12.03
CA ASP A 127 -5.89 2.03 -12.95
C ASP A 127 -4.38 1.83 -12.70
N ALA A 128 -3.61 2.91 -12.54
CA ALA A 128 -2.18 2.84 -12.23
C ALA A 128 -1.90 2.18 -10.87
N ALA A 129 -2.69 2.51 -9.85
CA ALA A 129 -2.57 1.89 -8.55
C ALA A 129 -2.89 0.39 -8.59
N ALA A 130 -3.97 0.00 -9.28
CA ALA A 130 -4.39 -1.39 -9.40
C ALA A 130 -3.37 -2.24 -10.17
N ALA A 131 -2.75 -1.67 -11.21
CA ALA A 131 -1.71 -2.34 -11.99
C ALA A 131 -0.47 -2.72 -11.15
N VAL A 132 -0.19 -1.97 -10.08
CA VAL A 132 0.90 -2.29 -9.14
C VAL A 132 0.40 -3.18 -8.00
N PHE A 133 -0.73 -2.82 -7.40
CA PHE A 133 -1.26 -3.50 -6.22
C PHE A 133 -1.63 -4.95 -6.50
N LEU A 134 -2.39 -5.25 -7.56
CA LEU A 134 -2.90 -6.59 -7.82
C LEU A 134 -1.79 -7.64 -7.98
N PRO A 135 -0.77 -7.46 -8.84
CA PRO A 135 0.29 -8.47 -8.98
C PRO A 135 1.15 -8.58 -7.71
N PHE A 136 1.44 -7.45 -7.05
CA PHE A 136 2.22 -7.44 -5.82
C PHE A 136 1.49 -8.14 -4.68
N TRP A 137 0.20 -7.86 -4.50
CA TRP A 137 -0.63 -8.51 -3.48
C TRP A 137 -0.80 -10.00 -3.76
N LEU A 138 -1.03 -10.38 -5.01
CA LEU A 138 -1.11 -11.80 -5.40
C LEU A 138 0.18 -12.54 -5.03
N LEU A 139 1.35 -11.95 -5.31
CA LEU A 139 2.64 -12.55 -4.96
C LEU A 139 2.76 -12.76 -3.44
N LEU A 140 2.40 -11.76 -2.63
CA LEU A 140 2.41 -11.88 -1.17
C LEU A 140 1.46 -12.98 -0.66
N MET A 141 0.28 -13.11 -1.27
CA MET A 141 -0.69 -14.13 -0.87
C MET A 141 -0.26 -15.54 -1.30
N LEU A 142 0.39 -15.67 -2.46
CA LEU A 142 1.02 -16.93 -2.87
C LEU A 142 2.16 -17.33 -1.93
N LEU A 143 2.98 -16.38 -1.50
CA LEU A 143 4.01 -16.62 -0.49
C LEU A 143 3.38 -17.04 0.85
N ASN A 144 2.31 -16.37 1.29
CA ASN A 144 1.57 -16.74 2.50
C ASN A 144 1.02 -18.18 2.41
N MET A 145 0.43 -18.55 1.27
CA MET A 145 -0.06 -19.91 1.00
C MET A 145 1.08 -20.94 1.04
N ALA A 146 2.22 -20.63 0.39
CA ALA A 146 3.39 -21.50 0.36
C ALA A 146 3.95 -21.73 1.77
N LEU A 147 3.96 -20.70 2.62
CA LEU A 147 4.35 -20.85 4.03
C LEU A 147 3.39 -21.77 4.79
N GLY A 148 2.08 -21.63 4.58
CA GLY A 148 1.07 -22.53 5.14
C GLY A 148 1.31 -23.99 4.76
N VAL A 149 1.61 -24.25 3.49
CA VAL A 149 1.94 -25.59 3.03
C VAL A 149 3.23 -26.12 3.66
N ASN A 150 4.26 -25.28 3.77
CA ASN A 150 5.54 -25.66 4.38
C ASN A 150 5.43 -26.01 5.87
N ILE A 151 4.45 -25.47 6.59
CA ILE A 151 4.19 -25.79 8.01
C ILE A 151 3.25 -26.98 8.21
N GLY A 152 2.75 -27.58 7.12
CA GLY A 152 2.02 -28.85 7.15
C GLY A 152 0.56 -28.80 6.68
N TYR A 153 0.05 -27.65 6.25
CA TYR A 153 -1.29 -27.58 5.65
C TYR A 153 -1.29 -28.13 4.21
N THR A 154 -2.41 -28.68 3.78
CA THR A 154 -2.59 -29.12 2.41
C THR A 154 -2.92 -27.95 1.49
N LEU A 155 -2.60 -28.08 0.19
CA LEU A 155 -3.02 -27.10 -0.82
C LEU A 155 -4.55 -26.87 -0.83
N ARG A 156 -5.33 -27.90 -0.51
CA ARG A 156 -6.80 -27.81 -0.47
C ARG A 156 -7.31 -26.95 0.68
N GLU A 157 -6.61 -26.93 1.81
CA GLU A 157 -6.94 -26.09 2.97
C GLU A 157 -6.51 -24.64 2.74
N GLU A 158 -5.38 -24.43 2.08
CA GLU A 158 -4.81 -23.11 1.84
C GLU A 158 -5.42 -22.37 0.64
N LEU A 159 -5.90 -23.08 -0.40
CA LEU A 159 -6.52 -22.46 -1.58
C LEU A 159 -7.73 -21.57 -1.26
N PRO A 160 -8.70 -21.98 -0.41
CA PRO A 160 -9.79 -21.10 0.02
C PRO A 160 -9.30 -19.84 0.76
N LEU A 161 -8.25 -19.97 1.57
CA LEU A 161 -7.65 -18.85 2.28
C LEU A 161 -6.94 -17.90 1.32
N LEU A 162 -6.20 -18.42 0.34
CA LEU A 162 -5.63 -17.64 -0.76
C LEU A 162 -6.74 -16.86 -1.49
N ALA A 163 -7.82 -17.54 -1.87
CA ALA A 163 -8.94 -16.92 -2.58
C ALA A 163 -9.59 -15.80 -1.76
N LEU A 164 -9.75 -15.98 -0.45
CA LEU A 164 -10.29 -14.95 0.44
C LEU A 164 -9.32 -13.77 0.63
N ASN A 165 -8.07 -14.07 0.99
CA ASN A 165 -7.05 -13.08 1.34
C ASN A 165 -6.61 -12.24 0.13
N PHE A 166 -6.57 -12.84 -1.06
CA PHE A 166 -6.38 -12.10 -2.31
C PHE A 166 -7.68 -11.42 -2.77
N GLY A 167 -8.77 -12.18 -2.80
CA GLY A 167 -10.01 -11.79 -3.45
C GLY A 167 -10.67 -10.58 -2.81
N VAL A 168 -10.69 -10.47 -1.48
CA VAL A 168 -11.34 -9.34 -0.79
C VAL A 168 -10.61 -8.01 -1.06
N PRO A 169 -9.29 -7.87 -0.82
CA PRO A 169 -8.57 -6.64 -1.17
C PRO A 169 -8.57 -6.35 -2.68
N ALA A 170 -8.48 -7.37 -3.54
CA ALA A 170 -8.58 -7.21 -4.99
C ALA A 170 -9.96 -6.66 -5.40
N ALA A 171 -11.04 -7.19 -4.81
CA ALA A 171 -12.39 -6.69 -5.05
C ALA A 171 -12.54 -5.23 -4.63
N VAL A 172 -11.96 -4.82 -3.50
CA VAL A 172 -11.96 -3.41 -3.07
C VAL A 172 -11.33 -2.51 -4.13
N ALA A 173 -10.16 -2.90 -4.68
CA ALA A 173 -9.49 -2.13 -5.72
C ALA A 173 -10.33 -2.01 -7.01
N VAL A 174 -10.93 -3.12 -7.46
CA VAL A 174 -11.76 -3.16 -8.67
C VAL A 174 -13.07 -2.37 -8.49
N VAL A 175 -13.74 -2.54 -7.35
CA VAL A 175 -14.99 -1.85 -7.03
C VAL A 175 -14.76 -0.35 -6.92
N ALA A 176 -13.69 0.11 -6.26
CA ALA A 176 -13.35 1.52 -6.18
C ALA A 176 -13.21 2.14 -7.58
N ARG A 177 -12.54 1.45 -8.50
CA ARG A 177 -12.40 1.85 -9.90
C ARG A 177 -13.75 1.90 -10.64
N ALA A 178 -14.58 0.88 -10.47
CA ALA A 178 -15.90 0.81 -11.12
C ALA A 178 -16.87 1.90 -10.63
N LEU A 179 -16.91 2.16 -9.33
CA LEU A 179 -17.77 3.19 -8.73
C LEU A 179 -17.41 4.59 -9.26
N MET A 180 -16.12 4.90 -9.34
CA MET A 180 -15.65 6.20 -9.82
C MET A 180 -15.86 6.40 -11.32
N ALA A 181 -15.84 5.31 -12.11
CA ALA A 181 -16.23 5.38 -13.51
C ALA A 181 -17.72 5.70 -13.67
N HIS A 182 -18.59 5.05 -12.87
CA HIS A 182 -20.04 5.24 -12.94
C HIS A 182 -20.49 6.66 -12.55
N THR A 183 -19.93 7.24 -11.48
CA THR A 183 -20.27 8.60 -11.04
C THR A 183 -19.96 9.63 -12.11
N ARG A 184 -18.85 9.46 -12.84
CA ARG A 184 -18.46 10.33 -13.95
C ARG A 184 -19.45 10.28 -15.12
N SER A 185 -19.90 9.09 -15.50
CA SER A 185 -20.88 8.91 -16.57
C SER A 185 -22.25 9.52 -16.24
N ARG A 186 -22.61 9.61 -14.96
CA ARG A 186 -23.84 10.30 -14.53
C ARG A 186 -23.70 11.82 -14.61
N ALA A 187 -22.57 12.37 -14.18
CA ALA A 187 -22.33 13.82 -14.21
C ALA A 187 -22.24 14.39 -15.64
N ALA A 188 -21.84 13.59 -16.62
CA ALA A 188 -21.72 14.01 -18.02
C ALA A 188 -23.03 13.96 -18.82
N ARG A 189 -24.14 13.50 -18.22
CA ARG A 189 -25.42 13.35 -18.93
C ARG A 189 -26.14 14.71 -18.97
N PRO A 190 -26.41 15.30 -20.15
CA PRO A 190 -27.11 16.57 -20.23
C PRO A 190 -28.52 16.44 -19.63
N LEU A 191 -28.96 17.46 -18.88
CA LEU A 191 -30.31 17.49 -18.33
C LEU A 191 -31.31 17.44 -19.50
N PRO A 192 -32.40 16.65 -19.38
CA PRO A 192 -33.44 16.63 -20.40
C PRO A 192 -33.93 18.06 -20.61
N GLN A 193 -33.79 18.57 -21.84
CA GLN A 193 -34.36 19.86 -22.21
C GLN A 193 -35.86 19.76 -21.97
N ARG A 194 -36.36 20.44 -20.93
CA ARG A 194 -37.79 20.62 -20.75
C ARG A 194 -38.28 21.37 -21.99
N GLN A 195 -38.94 20.64 -22.88
CA GLN A 195 -39.71 21.24 -23.95
C GLN A 195 -40.83 22.05 -23.27
N ALA A 196 -40.77 23.36 -23.46
CA ALA A 196 -41.77 24.32 -23.02
C ALA A 196 -42.92 24.35 -24.03
#